data_AF-A0A7S4MI57-F1
#
_entry.id   AF-A0A7S4MI57-F1
#
_cell.length_a   1.000
_cell.length_b   1.000
_cell.length_c   1.000
_cell.angle_alpha   90.00
_cell.angle_beta   90.00
_cell.angle_gamma   90.00
#
_symmetry.space_group_name_H-M   'P 1'
#
loop_
_entity.id
_entity.type
_entity.pdbx_description
1 polymer ?
#
loop_
_entity_poly.entity_id
_entity_poly.type
_entity_poly.pdbx_seq_one_letter_code
_entity_poly.pdbx_strand_id
1 'polypeptide(L)'
;MGFVSNVTMETVPDYRYKKTSLILFPTMYQACDAAALLKESGSVNAAELMDRPSLRSAEMQGSVSGESGHPELDEIVRNFVCSIKSLDENAAALLIEICCDTEQELEARSAAVAKTLNDSPNKTVQDIVFTSDPLVSKYYWDIRKGLIPLVGGNRKRGSTYLMEDVATDVSRLASMGIDIK
;
A
#
# COMPACT_ATOMS: atom_id res chain seq x y z
N MET A 1 32.10 -15.61 -9.88
CA MET A 1 30.90 -16.04 -9.12
C MET A 1 30.47 -17.42 -9.62
N GLY A 2 29.99 -18.30 -8.73
CA GLY A 2 29.65 -19.71 -9.03
C GLY A 2 28.14 -19.96 -9.12
N PHE A 3 27.76 -21.23 -9.32
CA PHE A 3 26.37 -21.68 -9.39
C PHE A 3 25.85 -22.09 -8.00
N VAL A 4 24.66 -21.60 -7.62
CA VAL A 4 23.97 -22.03 -6.40
C VAL A 4 23.16 -23.28 -6.72
N SER A 5 23.58 -24.44 -6.22
CA SER A 5 22.93 -25.73 -6.46
C SER A 5 21.85 -26.10 -5.43
N ASN A 6 21.89 -25.49 -4.24
CA ASN A 6 20.91 -25.69 -3.18
C ASN A 6 20.85 -24.46 -2.25
N VAL A 7 19.68 -24.21 -1.68
CA VAL A 7 19.42 -23.20 -0.65
C VAL A 7 18.52 -23.81 0.43
N THR A 8 18.89 -23.62 1.69
CA THR A 8 18.01 -23.89 2.84
C THR A 8 17.64 -22.56 3.47
N MET A 9 16.35 -22.30 3.66
CA MET A 9 15.82 -21.03 4.14
C MET A 9 15.18 -21.20 5.53
N GLU A 10 15.35 -20.22 6.39
CA GLU A 10 14.55 -20.10 7.61
C GLU A 10 13.18 -19.48 7.26
N THR A 11 12.09 -20.21 7.53
CA THR A 11 10.74 -19.77 7.20
C THR A 11 10.14 -18.94 8.35
N VAL A 12 9.32 -17.95 8.00
CA VAL A 12 8.50 -17.19 8.95
C VAL A 12 7.13 -17.85 9.15
N PRO A 13 6.44 -17.60 10.28
CA PRO A 13 5.08 -18.09 10.50
C PRO A 13 4.10 -17.60 9.42
N ASP A 14 3.23 -18.49 8.92
CA ASP A 14 2.05 -18.10 8.14
C ASP A 14 0.86 -17.94 9.08
N TYR A 15 0.62 -16.70 9.49
CA TYR A 15 -0.43 -16.36 10.43
C TYR A 15 -1.82 -16.64 9.87
N ARG A 16 -2.69 -17.18 10.74
CA ARG A 16 -4.06 -17.59 10.38
C ARG A 16 -4.96 -16.43 9.99
N TYR A 17 -4.82 -15.29 10.66
CA TYR A 17 -5.71 -14.15 10.49
C TYR A 17 -4.96 -12.96 9.90
N LYS A 18 -5.58 -12.33 8.89
CA LYS A 18 -5.00 -11.21 8.16
C LYS A 18 -6.05 -10.13 7.94
N LYS A 19 -5.63 -8.87 8.08
CA LYS A 19 -6.41 -7.70 7.70
C LYS A 19 -5.57 -6.80 6.82
N THR A 20 -6.16 -6.30 5.74
CA THR A 20 -5.51 -5.31 4.87
C THR A 20 -6.31 -4.02 4.84
N SER A 21 -5.62 -2.90 4.60
CA SER A 21 -6.26 -1.62 4.33
C SER A 21 -5.43 -0.84 3.31
N LEU A 22 -6.12 -0.14 2.41
CA LEU A 22 -5.50 0.77 1.46
C LEU A 22 -5.92 2.20 1.82
N ILE A 23 -4.99 2.94 2.43
CA ILE A 23 -5.25 4.24 3.05
C ILE A 23 -4.70 5.34 2.16
N LEU A 24 -5.55 6.30 1.81
CA LEU A 24 -5.19 7.44 0.97
C LEU A 24 -4.76 8.64 1.82
N PHE A 25 -3.67 9.29 1.41
CA PHE A 25 -3.12 10.49 2.03
C PHE A 25 -3.07 11.66 1.04
N PRO A 26 -3.34 12.90 1.48
CA PRO A 26 -3.23 14.10 0.66
C PRO A 26 -1.84 14.31 0.03
N THR A 27 -0.78 13.86 0.71
CA THR A 27 0.60 14.07 0.26
C THR A 27 1.48 12.85 0.50
N MET A 28 2.50 12.69 -0.34
CA MET A 28 3.59 11.72 -0.17
C MET A 28 4.27 11.83 1.20
N TYR A 29 4.50 13.06 1.68
CA TYR A 29 5.10 13.29 2.99
C TYR A 29 4.30 12.63 4.10
N GLN A 30 2.99 12.88 4.13
CA GLN A 30 2.10 12.35 5.16
C GLN A 30 2.02 10.82 5.10
N ALA A 31 2.03 10.22 3.90
CA ALA A 31 2.07 8.77 3.76
C ALA A 31 3.40 8.19 4.28
N CYS A 32 4.55 8.78 3.93
CA CYS A 32 5.84 8.32 4.43
C CYS A 32 5.97 8.48 5.95
N ASP A 33 5.52 9.60 6.51
CA ASP A 33 5.55 9.87 7.94
C ASP A 33 4.63 8.89 8.70
N ALA A 34 3.44 8.63 8.17
CA ALA A 34 2.55 7.59 8.68
C ALA A 34 3.21 6.20 8.64
N ALA A 35 3.89 5.82 7.55
CA ALA A 35 4.59 4.54 7.46
C ALA A 35 5.70 4.42 8.52
N ALA A 36 6.43 5.51 8.78
CA ALA A 36 7.44 5.57 9.83
C ALA A 36 6.84 5.36 11.22
N LEU A 37 5.76 6.09 11.56
CA LEU A 37 5.06 5.93 12.84
C LEU A 37 4.54 4.51 13.06
N LEU A 38 3.99 3.88 12.01
CA LEU A 38 3.48 2.51 12.09
C LEU A 38 4.60 1.48 12.24
N LYS A 39 5.76 1.73 11.62
CA LYS A 39 6.93 0.88 11.78
C LYS A 39 7.46 0.95 13.21
N GLU A 40 7.56 2.15 13.78
CA GLU A 40 8.00 2.37 15.15
C GLU A 40 7.05 1.77 16.19
N SER A 41 5.74 1.83 15.94
CA SER A 41 4.74 1.24 16.85
C SER A 41 4.72 -0.30 16.82
N GLY A 42 5.34 -0.94 15.82
CA GLY A 42 5.32 -2.39 15.64
C GLY A 42 3.92 -2.97 15.36
N SER A 43 2.95 -2.12 15.03
CA SER A 43 1.54 -2.54 14.94
C SER A 43 1.19 -3.23 13.62
N VAL A 44 2.07 -3.20 12.62
CA VAL A 44 1.83 -3.70 11.25
C VAL A 44 2.87 -4.74 10.83
N ASN A 45 2.48 -5.68 9.96
CA ASN A 45 3.38 -6.64 9.34
C ASN A 45 3.96 -6.11 8.03
N ALA A 46 3.18 -5.34 7.27
CA ALA A 46 3.63 -4.64 6.06
C ALA A 46 3.04 -3.24 5.98
N ALA A 47 3.81 -2.32 5.40
CA ALA A 47 3.39 -0.96 5.05
C ALA A 47 4.06 -0.58 3.73
N GLU A 48 3.29 -0.65 2.64
CA GLU A 48 3.77 -0.43 1.28
C GLU A 48 3.30 0.93 0.75
N LEU A 49 4.24 1.76 0.33
CA LEU A 49 3.95 3.10 -0.21
C LEU A 49 3.60 3.03 -1.70
N MET A 50 2.59 3.80 -2.10
CA MET A 50 2.18 3.97 -3.48
C MET A 50 2.08 5.45 -3.83
N ASP A 51 2.90 5.90 -4.77
CA ASP A 51 2.95 7.29 -5.21
C ASP A 51 1.83 7.64 -6.21
N ARG A 52 1.77 8.90 -6.64
CA ARG A 52 0.72 9.34 -7.57
C ARG A 52 0.73 8.59 -8.92
N PRO A 53 1.87 8.41 -9.63
CA PRO A 53 1.93 7.54 -10.82
C PRO A 53 1.40 6.12 -10.58
N SER A 54 1.70 5.54 -9.42
CA SER A 54 1.20 4.23 -9.02
C SER A 54 -0.33 4.23 -8.84
N LEU A 55 -0.88 5.26 -8.18
CA LEU A 55 -2.32 5.41 -8.01
C LEU A 55 -3.06 5.62 -9.33
N ARG A 56 -2.49 6.42 -10.25
CA ARG A 56 -3.05 6.58 -11.62
C ARG A 56 -3.05 5.26 -12.39
N SER A 57 -2.01 4.45 -12.18
CA SER A 57 -1.91 3.12 -12.77
C SER A 57 -3.00 2.19 -12.20
N ALA A 58 -3.29 2.30 -10.90
CA ALA A 58 -4.43 1.63 -10.26
C ALA A 58 -5.79 2.08 -10.82
N GLU A 59 -5.98 3.38 -11.12
CA GLU A 59 -7.20 3.88 -11.79
C GLU A 59 -7.42 3.21 -13.15
N MET A 60 -6.35 3.03 -13.92
CA MET A 60 -6.40 2.37 -15.23
C MET A 60 -6.73 0.88 -15.11
N GLN A 61 -6.15 0.18 -14.14
CA GLN A 61 -6.48 -1.23 -13.88
C GLN A 61 -7.91 -1.40 -13.33
N GLY A 62 -8.31 -0.56 -12.38
CA GLY A 62 -9.65 -0.54 -11.79
C GLY A 62 -10.75 -0.27 -12.81
N SER A 63 -10.44 0.51 -13.85
CA SER A 63 -11.34 0.75 -14.99
C SER A 63 -11.45 -0.46 -15.94
N VAL A 64 -10.49 -1.39 -15.91
CA VAL A 64 -10.49 -2.63 -16.70
C VAL A 64 -11.15 -3.80 -15.95
N SER A 65 -11.13 -3.78 -14.61
CA SER A 65 -11.77 -4.77 -13.75
C SER A 65 -13.28 -4.55 -13.52
N GLY A 66 -13.95 -3.80 -14.40
CA GLY A 66 -15.36 -3.38 -14.23
C GLY A 66 -16.42 -4.48 -14.14
N GLU A 67 -16.05 -5.77 -14.21
CA GLU A 67 -16.97 -6.89 -14.04
C GLU A 67 -16.22 -8.07 -13.41
N SER A 68 -15.84 -7.96 -12.13
CA SER A 68 -15.26 -9.12 -11.42
C SER A 68 -16.30 -10.24 -11.18
N GLY A 69 -17.59 -9.95 -11.41
CA GLY A 69 -18.71 -10.82 -11.10
C GLY A 69 -19.08 -10.82 -9.61
N HIS A 70 -18.42 -9.99 -8.80
CA HIS A 70 -18.63 -9.85 -7.37
C HIS A 70 -19.09 -8.40 -7.05
N PRO A 71 -20.41 -8.16 -6.90
CA PRO A 71 -20.96 -6.81 -6.76
C PRO A 71 -20.35 -5.98 -5.63
N GLU A 72 -20.03 -6.59 -4.48
CA GLU A 72 -19.42 -5.90 -3.34
C GLU A 72 -17.99 -5.47 -3.64
N LEU A 73 -17.19 -6.33 -4.29
CA LEU A 73 -15.84 -5.98 -4.73
C LEU A 73 -15.89 -4.88 -5.79
N ASP A 74 -16.79 -5.01 -6.79
CA ASP A 74 -16.97 -4.01 -7.84
C ASP A 74 -17.35 -2.64 -7.26
N GLU A 75 -18.17 -2.60 -6.21
CA GLU A 75 -18.49 -1.37 -5.49
C GLU A 75 -17.27 -0.77 -4.77
N ILE A 76 -16.49 -1.59 -4.05
CA ILE A 76 -15.27 -1.15 -3.37
C ILE A 76 -14.27 -0.59 -4.39
N VAL A 77 -14.06 -1.29 -5.51
CA VAL A 77 -13.18 -0.88 -6.60
C VAL A 77 -13.66 0.45 -7.18
N ARG A 78 -14.95 0.58 -7.48
CA ARG A 78 -15.54 1.81 -8.03
C ARG A 78 -15.36 2.98 -7.07
N ASN A 79 -15.68 2.80 -5.79
CA ASN A 79 -15.52 3.83 -4.77
C ASN A 79 -14.06 4.23 -4.62
N PHE A 80 -13.13 3.27 -4.61
CA PHE A 80 -11.71 3.53 -4.55
C PHE A 80 -11.20 4.31 -5.78
N VAL A 81 -11.55 3.89 -7.00
CA VAL A 81 -11.18 4.61 -8.23
C VAL A 81 -11.77 6.03 -8.24
N CYS A 82 -13.00 6.21 -7.77
CA CYS A 82 -13.60 7.53 -7.59
C CYS A 82 -12.80 8.39 -6.59
N SER A 83 -12.41 7.84 -5.44
CA SER A 83 -11.58 8.53 -4.46
C SER A 83 -10.24 8.94 -5.04
N ILE A 84 -9.56 8.07 -5.82
CA ILE A 84 -8.25 8.43 -6.40
C ILE A 84 -8.39 9.57 -7.42
N LYS A 85 -9.45 9.57 -8.24
CA LYS A 85 -9.68 10.59 -9.28
C LYS A 85 -9.86 12.00 -8.72
N SER A 86 -10.31 12.14 -7.47
CA SER A 86 -10.45 13.43 -6.80
C SER A 86 -9.17 13.89 -6.07
N LEU A 87 -8.10 13.08 -6.06
CA LEU A 87 -6.84 13.41 -5.39
C LEU A 87 -5.97 14.36 -6.21
N ASP A 88 -5.23 15.21 -5.48
CA ASP A 88 -4.18 16.08 -6.01
C ASP A 88 -2.97 15.27 -6.54
N GLU A 89 -2.09 15.93 -7.31
CA GLU A 89 -0.86 15.34 -7.84
C GLU A 89 0.14 14.88 -6.77
N ASN A 90 0.03 15.41 -5.56
CA ASN A 90 0.92 15.05 -4.47
C ASN A 90 0.46 13.83 -3.67
N ALA A 91 -0.75 13.35 -3.91
CA ALA A 91 -1.34 12.29 -3.11
C ALA A 91 -0.59 10.96 -3.23
N ALA A 92 -0.67 10.19 -2.15
CA ALA A 92 -0.05 8.88 -2.02
C ALA A 92 -0.96 7.96 -1.23
N ALA A 93 -0.64 6.66 -1.20
CA ALA A 93 -1.34 5.70 -0.40
C ALA A 93 -0.38 4.79 0.36
N LEU A 94 -0.88 4.23 1.46
CA LEU A 94 -0.27 3.11 2.15
C LEU A 94 -1.16 1.89 2.05
N LEU A 95 -0.61 0.79 1.55
CA LEU A 95 -1.17 -0.55 1.72
C LEU A 95 -0.60 -1.15 3.00
N ILE A 96 -1.47 -1.36 3.99
CA ILE A 96 -1.12 -1.92 5.28
C ILE A 96 -1.63 -3.36 5.37
N GLU A 97 -0.81 -4.24 5.90
CA GLU A 97 -1.22 -5.60 6.30
C GLU A 97 -0.88 -5.87 7.76
N ILE A 98 -1.82 -6.49 8.47
CA ILE A 98 -1.69 -6.98 9.84
C ILE A 98 -1.98 -8.47 9.82
N CYS A 99 -1.08 -9.25 10.42
CA CYS A 99 -1.13 -10.71 10.46
C CYS A 99 -0.92 -11.18 11.92
N CYS A 100 -1.83 -12.03 12.42
CA CYS A 100 -1.84 -12.52 13.80
C CYS A 100 -2.36 -13.96 13.91
N ASP A 101 -2.12 -14.61 15.05
CA ASP A 101 -2.63 -15.96 15.35
C ASP A 101 -4.07 -15.97 15.88
N THR A 102 -4.58 -14.83 16.36
CA THR A 102 -5.93 -14.70 16.91
C THR A 102 -6.67 -13.50 16.34
N GLU A 103 -8.01 -13.61 16.24
CA GLU A 103 -8.86 -12.49 15.82
C GLU A 103 -8.81 -11.33 16.81
N GLN A 104 -8.70 -11.62 18.12
CA GLN A 104 -8.64 -10.60 19.16
C GLN A 104 -7.40 -9.70 19.00
N GLU A 105 -6.25 -10.31 18.72
CA GLU A 105 -5.02 -9.58 18.45
C GLU A 105 -5.11 -8.78 17.14
N LEU A 106 -5.73 -9.36 16.12
CA LEU A 106 -5.96 -8.69 14.84
C LEU A 106 -6.81 -7.43 15.01
N GLU A 107 -7.91 -7.51 15.77
CA GLU A 107 -8.75 -6.36 16.10
C GLU A 107 -7.96 -5.33 16.91
N ALA A 108 -7.26 -5.74 17.97
CA ALA A 108 -6.48 -4.85 18.82
C ALA A 108 -5.40 -4.09 18.02
N ARG A 109 -4.67 -4.77 17.14
CA ARG A 109 -3.65 -4.15 16.29
C ARG A 109 -4.26 -3.24 15.23
N SER A 110 -5.37 -3.64 14.60
CA SER A 110 -6.05 -2.78 13.62
C SER A 110 -6.59 -1.49 14.27
N ALA A 111 -7.12 -1.58 15.49
CA ALA A 111 -7.53 -0.42 16.28
C ALA A 111 -6.33 0.44 16.70
N ALA A 112 -5.19 -0.16 17.07
CA ALA A 112 -3.97 0.57 17.39
C ALA A 112 -3.42 1.35 16.18
N VAL A 113 -3.47 0.76 14.98
CA VAL A 113 -3.12 1.44 13.73
C VAL A 113 -4.05 2.62 13.46
N ALA A 114 -5.37 2.40 13.51
CA ALA A 114 -6.34 3.47 13.30
C ALA A 114 -6.15 4.62 14.31
N LYS A 115 -5.93 4.30 15.59
CA LYS A 115 -5.63 5.28 16.63
C LYS A 115 -4.33 6.04 16.33
N THR A 116 -3.24 5.34 16.02
CA THR A 116 -1.95 5.96 15.71
C THR A 116 -2.07 6.97 14.58
N LEU A 117 -2.79 6.61 13.51
CA LEU A 117 -2.99 7.49 12.37
C LEU A 117 -3.92 8.67 12.69
N ASN A 118 -5.00 8.44 13.43
CA ASN A 118 -5.95 9.49 13.83
C ASN A 118 -5.36 10.50 14.83
N ASP A 119 -4.49 10.05 15.73
CA ASP A 119 -3.80 10.89 16.72
C ASP A 119 -2.63 11.66 16.07
N SER A 120 -2.18 11.25 14.88
CA SER A 120 -1.11 11.90 14.13
C SER A 120 -1.61 13.14 13.36
N PRO A 121 -0.72 14.07 12.99
CA PRO A 121 -1.08 15.19 12.10
C PRO A 121 -1.41 14.74 10.65
N ASN A 122 -1.15 13.48 10.30
CA ASN A 122 -1.29 12.94 8.94
C ASN A 122 -2.74 12.58 8.65
N LYS A 123 -3.55 13.58 8.29
CA LYS A 123 -4.96 13.37 7.95
C LYS A 123 -5.11 12.47 6.73
N THR A 124 -5.86 11.39 6.89
CA THR A 124 -6.27 10.54 5.77
C THR A 124 -7.36 11.23 4.95
N VAL A 125 -7.47 10.87 3.67
CA VAL A 125 -8.51 11.40 2.77
C VAL A 125 -9.88 10.76 3.06
N GLN A 126 -9.86 9.54 3.57
CA GLN A 126 -11.03 8.72 3.87
C GLN A 126 -10.85 8.01 5.21
N ASP A 127 -11.94 7.46 5.73
CA ASP A 127 -11.91 6.65 6.94
C ASP A 127 -11.02 5.41 6.77
N ILE A 128 -10.34 5.04 7.85
CA ILE A 128 -9.46 3.88 7.88
C ILE A 128 -10.31 2.62 8.07
N VAL A 129 -10.52 1.87 7.00
CA VAL A 129 -11.28 0.63 7.01
C VAL A 129 -10.35 -0.53 6.69
N PHE A 130 -10.27 -1.49 7.61
CA PHE A 130 -9.59 -2.76 7.39
C PHE A 130 -10.58 -3.82 6.92
N THR A 131 -10.14 -4.66 6.00
CA THR A 131 -10.91 -5.81 5.50
C THR A 131 -10.16 -7.11 5.78
N SER A 132 -10.92 -8.15 6.13
CA SER A 132 -10.44 -9.53 6.17
C SER A 132 -10.91 -10.33 4.94
N ASP A 133 -11.64 -9.68 4.01
CA ASP A 133 -12.09 -10.34 2.78
C ASP A 133 -10.87 -10.68 1.89
N PRO A 134 -10.65 -11.97 1.58
CA PRO A 134 -9.55 -12.39 0.71
C PRO A 134 -9.59 -11.76 -0.68
N LEU A 135 -10.78 -11.51 -1.25
CA LEU A 135 -10.92 -10.93 -2.59
C LEU A 135 -10.50 -9.46 -2.61
N VAL A 136 -10.95 -8.68 -1.62
CA VAL A 136 -10.57 -7.27 -1.49
C VAL A 136 -9.07 -7.14 -1.16
N SER A 137 -8.57 -7.96 -0.24
CA SER A 137 -7.14 -8.00 0.10
C SER A 137 -6.28 -8.36 -1.11
N LYS A 138 -6.71 -9.36 -1.88
CA LYS A 138 -6.05 -9.76 -3.12
C LYS A 138 -6.03 -8.61 -4.13
N TYR A 139 -7.14 -7.90 -4.30
CA TYR A 139 -7.21 -6.76 -5.20
C TYR A 139 -6.20 -5.67 -4.82
N TYR A 140 -6.12 -5.29 -3.55
CA TYR A 140 -5.12 -4.30 -3.08
C TYR A 140 -3.68 -4.74 -3.36
N TRP A 141 -3.36 -6.01 -3.08
CA TRP A 141 -2.04 -6.56 -3.38
C TRP A 141 -1.77 -6.68 -4.89
N ASP A 142 -2.78 -6.96 -5.71
CA ASP A 142 -2.65 -6.99 -7.17
C ASP A 142 -2.33 -5.61 -7.74
N ILE A 143 -2.94 -4.54 -7.21
CA ILE A 143 -2.56 -3.17 -7.55
C ILE A 143 -1.08 -2.96 -7.25
N ARG A 144 -0.63 -3.25 -6.01
CA ARG A 144 0.77 -3.08 -5.57
C ARG A 144 1.78 -3.86 -6.43
N LYS A 145 1.44 -5.08 -6.84
CA LYS A 145 2.29 -5.93 -7.71
C LYS A 145 2.34 -5.41 -9.15
N GLY A 146 1.25 -4.83 -9.64
CA GLY A 146 1.14 -4.33 -11.01
C GLY A 146 1.89 -3.02 -11.27
N LEU A 147 2.33 -2.30 -10.22
CA LEU A 147 2.86 -0.93 -10.35
C LEU A 147 4.08 -0.81 -11.25
N ILE A 148 5.12 -1.59 -10.98
CA ILE A 148 6.41 -1.52 -11.70
C ILE A 148 6.24 -1.73 -13.21
N PRO A 149 5.63 -2.84 -13.69
CA PRO A 149 5.48 -3.04 -15.13
C PRO A 149 4.55 -2.02 -15.78
N LEU A 150 3.52 -1.56 -15.07
CA LEU A 150 2.52 -0.62 -15.62
C LEU A 150 3.08 0.80 -15.74
N VAL A 151 3.76 1.30 -14.70
CA VAL A 151 4.43 2.61 -14.73
C VAL A 151 5.55 2.61 -15.77
N GLY A 152 6.37 1.56 -15.80
CA GLY A 152 7.43 1.42 -16.80
C GLY A 152 6.91 1.32 -18.24
N GLY A 153 5.76 0.68 -18.46
CA GLY A 153 5.10 0.57 -19.76
C GLY A 153 4.45 1.86 -20.24
N ASN A 154 3.89 2.66 -19.33
CA ASN A 154 3.21 3.93 -19.61
C ASN A 154 4.16 5.14 -19.72
N ARG A 155 5.47 4.90 -19.74
CA ARG A 155 6.47 5.97 -19.91
C ARG A 155 6.29 6.69 -21.26
N LYS A 156 6.73 7.95 -21.31
CA LYS A 156 6.73 8.73 -22.56
C LYS A 156 7.56 8.04 -23.64
N ARG A 157 7.08 8.05 -24.89
CA ARG A 157 7.83 7.50 -26.02
C ARG A 157 9.16 8.24 -26.16
N GLY A 158 10.26 7.49 -26.29
CA GLY A 158 11.61 8.05 -26.39
C GLY A 158 12.28 8.37 -25.04
N SER A 159 11.63 8.12 -23.90
CA SER A 159 12.28 8.21 -22.58
C SER A 159 12.90 6.87 -22.16
N THR A 160 13.60 6.86 -21.02
CA THR A 160 14.03 5.65 -20.30
C THR A 160 13.38 5.65 -18.92
N TYR A 161 13.04 4.47 -18.41
CA TYR A 161 12.63 4.30 -17.03
C TYR A 161 13.86 3.91 -16.20
N LEU A 162 14.25 4.79 -15.28
CA LEU A 162 15.32 4.53 -14.32
C LEU A 162 14.67 4.00 -13.04
N MET A 163 15.06 2.78 -12.66
CA MET A 163 14.61 2.16 -11.40
C MET A 163 15.80 2.14 -10.45
N GLU A 164 15.61 2.74 -9.27
CA GLU A 164 16.59 2.74 -8.20
C GLU A 164 15.97 2.11 -6.96
N ASP A 165 16.78 1.34 -6.24
CA ASP A 165 16.43 0.79 -4.93
C ASP A 165 17.34 1.46 -3.89
N VAL A 166 16.73 2.20 -2.96
CA VAL A 166 17.43 3.06 -2.01
C VAL A 166 16.96 2.74 -0.60
N ALA A 167 17.90 2.49 0.30
CA ALA A 167 17.65 2.33 1.72
C ALA A 167 17.99 3.62 2.49
N THR A 168 17.13 4.00 3.42
CA THR A 168 17.32 5.17 4.30
C THR A 168 16.81 4.87 5.70
N ASP A 169 17.18 5.71 6.66
CA ASP A 169 16.60 5.68 8.00
C ASP A 169 15.11 5.99 7.93
N VAL A 170 14.31 5.25 8.71
CA VAL A 170 12.85 5.41 8.76
C VAL A 170 12.45 6.86 9.08
N SER A 171 13.19 7.53 9.98
CA SER A 171 12.98 8.94 10.34
C SER A 171 13.23 9.93 9.19
N ARG A 172 13.94 9.52 8.13
CA ARG A 172 14.25 10.34 6.95
C ARG A 172 13.38 9.99 5.75
N LEU A 173 12.56 8.94 5.84
CA LEU A 173 11.75 8.43 4.73
C LEU A 173 10.84 9.51 4.12
N ALA A 174 10.19 10.33 4.95
CA ALA A 174 9.30 11.38 4.48
C ALA A 174 10.02 12.51 3.75
N SER A 175 11.18 12.94 4.26
CA SER A 175 12.01 13.95 3.60
C SER A 175 12.58 13.42 2.28
N MET A 176 13.09 12.19 2.29
CA MET A 176 13.64 11.53 1.10
C MET A 176 12.58 11.35 0.00
N GLY A 177 11.36 10.94 0.36
CA GLY A 177 10.27 10.71 -0.59
C GLY A 177 9.79 11.96 -1.33
N ILE A 178 10.09 13.16 -0.81
CA ILE A 178 9.87 14.42 -1.54
C ILE A 178 11.05 14.74 -2.46
N ASP A 179 12.28 14.50 -1.99
CA ASP A 179 13.51 14.91 -2.66
C ASP A 179 13.83 14.09 -3.92
N ILE A 180 13.40 12.81 -3.95
CA ILE A 180 13.68 11.86 -5.05
C ILE A 180 12.67 11.97 -6.22
N LYS A 181 11.80 13.00 -6.25
CA LYS A 181 10.79 13.19 -7.31
C LYS A 181 11.33 13.75 -8.63
#